data_AF-A0A1F6CVF3-F1
#
_entry.id   AF-A0A1F6CVF3-F1
#
_cell.length_a   1.000
_cell.length_b   1.000
_cell.length_c   1.000
_cell.angle_alpha   90.00
_cell.angle_beta   90.00
_cell.angle_gamma   90.00
#
_symmetry.space_group_name_H-M   'P 1'
#
loop_
_entity.id
_entity.type
_entity.pdbx_description
1 polymer ?
#
loop_
_entity_poly.entity_id
_entity_poly.type
_entity_poly.pdbx_seq_one_letter_code
_entity_poly.pdbx_strand_id
1 'polypeptide(L)'
;MGMLGILLIFILILILIFCGDLAFIFISENCIDESIFTCLMGMLGEDEEEEAQEGSVTATGVISGEYGGENKSVTVTLTFPLEGGTVTGGFSGDCDGNIKGSYAGGGGTISGTGKGSCAFVIPASGSFSGTVNTANKTVPIHGKGSALGIDGEGDLTLTY
;
A
#
# COMPACT_ATOMS: atom_id res chain seq x y z
N MET A 1 5.07 45.18 -14.35
CA MET A 1 5.58 44.28 -13.30
C MET A 1 7.09 44.35 -13.30
N GLY A 2 7.71 44.69 -12.16
CA GLY A 2 9.18 44.73 -12.06
C GLY A 2 9.79 43.33 -12.15
N MET A 3 11.06 43.23 -12.54
CA MET A 3 11.81 41.97 -12.68
C MET A 3 11.70 41.06 -11.44
N LEU A 4 11.61 41.67 -10.25
CA LEU A 4 11.42 41.00 -8.96
C LEU A 4 10.03 40.35 -8.80
N GLY A 5 8.99 40.95 -9.38
CA GLY A 5 7.63 40.39 -9.38
C GLY A 5 7.47 39.20 -10.33
N ILE A 6 8.15 39.22 -11.47
CA ILE A 6 8.20 38.07 -12.39
C ILE A 6 8.95 36.90 -11.75
N LEU A 7 10.06 37.19 -11.05
CA LEU A 7 10.87 36.18 -10.38
C LEU A 7 10.14 35.49 -9.22
N LEU A 8 9.36 36.24 -8.43
CA LEU A 8 8.47 35.68 -7.42
C LEU A 8 7.38 34.78 -8.01
N ILE A 9 6.80 35.16 -9.16
CA ILE A 9 5.80 34.34 -9.85
C ILE A 9 6.44 33.02 -10.32
N PHE A 10 7.66 33.05 -10.87
CA PHE A 10 8.36 31.83 -11.27
C PHE A 10 8.67 30.91 -10.09
N ILE A 11 9.12 31.46 -8.96
CA ILE A 11 9.36 30.67 -7.74
C ILE A 11 8.05 30.03 -7.26
N LEU A 12 6.95 30.77 -7.27
CA LEU A 12 5.64 30.28 -6.83
C LEU A 12 5.12 29.16 -7.76
N ILE A 13 5.33 29.29 -9.07
CA ILE A 13 5.01 28.23 -10.04
C ILE A 13 5.85 26.97 -9.77
N LEU A 14 7.15 27.11 -9.53
CA LEU A 14 8.01 25.97 -9.22
C LEU A 14 7.60 25.26 -7.93
N ILE A 15 7.22 26.00 -6.90
CA ILE A 15 6.69 25.45 -5.65
C ILE A 15 5.38 24.69 -5.91
N LEU A 16 4.46 25.25 -6.70
CA LEU A 16 3.20 24.60 -7.03
C LEU A 16 3.38 23.31 -7.85
N ILE A 17 4.34 23.29 -8.78
CA ILE A 17 4.69 22.07 -9.53
C ILE A 17 5.22 21.01 -8.57
N PHE A 18 6.18 21.38 -7.72
CA PHE A 18 6.80 20.42 -6.78
C PHE A 18 5.80 19.90 -5.74
N CYS A 19 4.93 20.76 -5.21
CA CYS A 19 3.85 20.34 -4.33
C CYS A 19 2.80 19.49 -5.06
N GLY A 20 2.52 19.80 -6.33
CA GLY A 20 1.62 19.00 -7.17
C GLY A 20 2.13 17.58 -7.37
N ASP A 21 3.42 17.43 -7.67
CA ASP A 21 4.06 16.12 -7.86
C ASP A 21 4.07 15.31 -6.56
N LEU A 22 4.44 15.93 -5.43
CA LEU A 22 4.40 15.27 -4.11
C LEU A 22 2.98 14.88 -3.69
N ALA A 23 2.01 15.76 -3.90
CA ALA A 23 0.60 15.46 -3.61
C ALA A 23 0.07 14.35 -4.51
N PHE A 24 0.47 14.33 -5.78
CA PHE A 24 0.08 13.27 -6.72
C PHE A 24 0.63 11.91 -6.30
N ILE A 25 1.91 11.83 -5.89
CA ILE A 25 2.50 10.60 -5.36
C ILE A 25 1.71 10.13 -4.13
N PHE A 26 1.52 11.02 -3.14
CA PHE A 26 0.81 10.70 -1.91
C PHE A 26 -0.63 10.21 -2.14
N ILE A 27 -1.37 10.87 -3.04
CA ILE A 27 -2.72 10.44 -3.44
C ILE A 27 -2.65 9.08 -4.15
N SER A 28 -1.69 8.87 -5.04
CA SER A 28 -1.60 7.62 -5.80
C SER A 28 -1.34 6.38 -4.92
N GLU A 29 -0.67 6.57 -3.78
CA GLU A 29 -0.42 5.51 -2.79
C GLU A 29 -1.64 5.19 -1.93
N ASN A 30 -2.41 6.21 -1.54
CA ASN A 30 -3.55 6.04 -0.63
C ASN A 30 -4.85 5.69 -1.37
N CYS A 31 -4.94 6.05 -2.66
CA CYS A 31 -6.12 5.88 -3.48
C CYS A 31 -5.94 4.67 -4.40
N ILE A 32 -6.13 3.47 -3.83
CA ILE A 32 -5.93 2.21 -4.56
C ILE A 32 -7.02 1.99 -5.61
N ASP A 33 -8.28 2.29 -5.29
CA ASP A 33 -9.44 1.88 -6.11
C ASP A 33 -10.43 3.01 -6.48
N GLU A 34 -10.20 4.25 -6.01
CA GLU A 34 -11.10 5.38 -6.25
C GLU A 34 -10.50 6.45 -7.18
N SER A 35 -11.38 7.26 -7.79
CA SER A 35 -10.95 8.43 -8.53
C SER A 35 -10.21 9.39 -7.59
N ILE A 36 -9.11 9.99 -8.08
CA ILE A 36 -8.26 10.93 -7.31
C ILE A 36 -9.09 11.98 -6.57
N PHE A 37 -10.18 12.46 -7.19
CA PHE A 37 -11.04 13.49 -6.62
C PHE A 37 -11.93 12.97 -5.47
N THR A 38 -12.40 11.72 -5.55
CA THR A 38 -13.20 11.07 -4.50
C THR A 38 -12.34 10.78 -3.28
N CYS A 39 -11.15 10.22 -3.50
CA CYS A 39 -10.23 9.87 -2.43
C CYS A 39 -9.62 11.10 -1.75
N LEU A 40 -9.33 12.18 -2.49
CA LEU A 40 -8.91 13.46 -1.90
C LEU A 40 -10.02 14.09 -1.02
N MET A 41 -11.27 13.97 -1.46
CA MET A 41 -12.43 14.38 -0.65
C MET A 41 -12.59 13.52 0.60
N GLY A 42 -12.39 12.20 0.50
CA GLY A 42 -12.38 11.30 1.66
C GLY A 42 -11.26 11.61 2.65
N MET A 43 -10.04 11.86 2.17
CA MET A 43 -8.90 12.26 3.01
C MET A 43 -9.08 13.61 3.72
N LEU A 44 -9.81 14.54 3.11
CA LEU A 44 -10.17 15.81 3.73
C LEU A 44 -11.44 15.71 4.60
N GLY A 45 -12.17 14.60 4.49
CA GLY A 45 -13.51 14.42 5.06
C GLY A 45 -13.56 13.51 6.27
N GLU A 46 -12.71 12.48 6.37
CA GLU A 46 -12.95 11.36 7.28
C GLU A 46 -11.64 10.83 7.88
N ASP A 47 -11.42 11.15 9.16
CA ASP A 47 -10.56 10.39 10.09
C ASP A 47 -11.23 9.03 10.40
N GLU A 48 -11.47 8.19 9.40
CA GLU A 48 -11.92 6.82 9.63
C GLU A 48 -10.70 5.96 10.03
N GLU A 49 -10.37 6.01 11.31
CA GLU A 49 -9.71 4.90 11.98
C GLU A 49 -10.59 3.66 11.76
N GLU A 50 -10.18 2.76 10.86
CA GLU A 50 -10.78 1.43 10.70
C GLU A 50 -10.70 0.71 12.05
N GLU A 51 -11.76 0.81 12.85
CA GLU A 51 -11.90 0.02 14.07
C GLU A 51 -11.83 -1.45 13.68
N ALA A 52 -10.81 -2.15 14.19
CA ALA A 52 -10.63 -3.58 13.99
C ALA A 52 -11.92 -4.30 14.42
N GLN A 53 -12.69 -4.77 13.44
CA GLN A 53 -13.95 -5.48 13.68
C GLN A 53 -13.68 -6.64 14.66
N GLU A 54 -14.55 -6.83 15.65
CA GLU A 54 -14.45 -7.93 16.62
C GLU A 54 -14.33 -9.27 15.87
N GLY A 55 -13.25 -10.03 16.11
CA GLY A 55 -12.95 -11.28 15.39
C GLY A 55 -12.03 -11.14 14.17
N SER A 56 -11.41 -9.98 13.98
CA SER A 56 -10.31 -9.80 13.04
C SER A 56 -8.98 -10.36 13.56
N VAL A 57 -8.16 -10.84 12.63
CA VAL A 57 -6.81 -11.35 12.90
C VAL A 57 -5.80 -10.54 12.12
N THR A 58 -4.67 -10.25 12.76
CA THR A 58 -3.55 -9.55 12.13
C THR A 58 -2.45 -10.56 11.85
N ALA A 59 -2.15 -10.75 10.57
CA ALA A 59 -1.11 -11.63 10.08
C ALA A 59 0.08 -10.79 9.60
N THR A 60 1.28 -11.14 10.08
CA THR A 60 2.51 -10.40 9.77
C THR A 60 3.57 -11.33 9.18
N GLY A 61 4.39 -10.80 8.27
CA GLY A 61 5.53 -11.51 7.69
C GLY A 61 6.57 -10.54 7.16
N VAL A 62 7.79 -11.02 7.01
CA VAL A 62 8.91 -10.22 6.49
C VAL A 62 9.38 -10.83 5.17
N ILE A 63 9.42 -9.99 4.14
CA ILE A 63 10.02 -10.32 2.85
C ILE A 63 11.41 -9.67 2.86
N SER A 64 12.45 -10.47 2.64
CA SER A 64 13.81 -9.96 2.45
C SER A 64 14.41 -10.53 1.18
N GLY A 65 15.16 -9.71 0.46
CA GLY A 65 15.78 -10.08 -0.81
C GLY A 65 16.91 -9.13 -1.19
N GLU A 66 17.77 -9.56 -2.09
CA GLU A 66 18.83 -8.72 -2.62
C GLU A 66 18.35 -8.04 -3.91
N TYR A 67 18.35 -6.70 -3.92
CA TYR A 67 17.97 -5.91 -5.09
C TYR A 67 19.04 -4.86 -5.37
N GLY A 68 19.59 -4.87 -6.59
CA GLY A 68 20.68 -3.97 -6.97
C GLY A 68 21.98 -4.17 -6.19
N GLY A 69 22.21 -5.36 -5.60
CA GLY A 69 23.38 -5.66 -4.77
C GLY A 69 23.24 -5.22 -3.30
N GLU A 70 22.07 -4.72 -2.90
CA GLU A 70 21.77 -4.38 -1.52
C GLU A 70 20.68 -5.31 -0.96
N ASN A 71 20.82 -5.71 0.30
CA ASN A 71 19.75 -6.41 1.00
C ASN A 71 18.64 -5.42 1.33
N LYS A 72 17.44 -5.72 0.86
CA LYS A 72 16.20 -4.98 1.13
C LYS A 72 15.26 -5.87 1.93
N SER A 73 14.50 -5.27 2.83
CA SER A 73 13.49 -5.94 3.63
C SER A 73 12.24 -5.09 3.77
N VAL A 74 11.09 -5.74 3.67
CA VAL A 74 9.78 -5.15 3.81
C VAL A 74 8.96 -6.02 4.75
N THR A 75 8.40 -5.41 5.80
CA THR A 75 7.46 -6.06 6.70
C THR A 75 6.06 -5.86 6.15
N VAL A 76 5.32 -6.93 5.95
CA VAL A 76 3.94 -6.93 5.46
C VAL A 76 3.02 -7.28 6.61
N THR A 77 2.00 -6.46 6.84
CA THR A 77 0.97 -6.67 7.85
C THR A 77 -0.40 -6.63 7.18
N LEU A 78 -1.20 -7.67 7.39
CA LEU A 78 -2.58 -7.77 6.91
C LEU A 78 -3.52 -8.01 8.09
N THR A 79 -4.63 -7.31 8.14
CA THR A 79 -5.72 -7.48 9.08
C THR A 79 -6.97 -7.89 8.31
N PHE A 80 -7.63 -8.96 8.74
CA PHE A 80 -8.86 -9.43 8.10
C PHE A 80 -9.80 -10.13 9.09
N PRO A 81 -11.13 -10.05 8.89
CA PRO A 81 -12.14 -10.71 9.73
C PRO A 81 -12.22 -12.21 9.42
N LEU A 82 -12.19 -13.08 10.44
CA LEU A 82 -12.25 -14.55 10.23
C LEU A 82 -13.55 -15.04 9.56
N GLU A 83 -14.64 -14.30 9.78
CA GLU A 83 -15.96 -14.53 9.19
C GLU A 83 -16.05 -14.11 7.71
N GLY A 84 -15.01 -13.45 7.19
CA GLY A 84 -14.98 -12.90 5.83
C GLY A 84 -15.35 -11.43 5.79
N GLY A 85 -14.85 -10.72 4.78
CA GLY A 85 -14.99 -9.28 4.65
C GLY A 85 -13.77 -8.61 4.03
N THR A 86 -13.62 -7.31 4.31
CA THR A 86 -12.53 -6.50 3.80
C THR A 86 -11.21 -6.87 4.49
N VAL A 87 -10.14 -6.94 3.70
CA VAL A 87 -8.77 -7.10 4.18
C VAL A 87 -8.09 -5.75 4.07
N THR A 88 -7.53 -5.26 5.15
CA THR A 88 -6.73 -4.04 5.14
C THR A 88 -5.37 -4.28 5.74
N GLY A 89 -4.40 -3.44 5.42
CA GLY A 89 -3.04 -3.65 5.87
C GLY A 89 -2.07 -2.70 5.22
N GLY A 90 -0.81 -3.00 5.37
CA GLY A 90 0.26 -2.20 4.82
C GLY A 90 1.57 -2.95 4.79
N PHE A 91 2.54 -2.35 4.11
CA PHE A 91 3.91 -2.80 4.12
C PHE A 91 4.82 -1.63 4.50
N SER A 92 5.89 -1.93 5.23
CA SER A 92 6.84 -0.91 5.71
C SER A 92 8.28 -1.41 5.73
N GLY A 93 9.24 -0.49 5.55
CA GLY A 93 10.68 -0.80 5.53
C GLY A 93 11.41 -0.08 4.40
N ASP A 94 11.98 -0.84 3.46
CA ASP A 94 12.60 -0.26 2.24
C ASP A 94 11.55 0.27 1.24
N CYS A 95 10.32 -0.21 1.36
CA CYS A 95 9.14 0.31 0.69
C CYS A 95 8.02 0.46 1.72
N ASP A 96 7.23 1.51 1.58
CA ASP A 96 6.10 1.79 2.44
C ASP A 96 4.83 1.92 1.59
N GLY A 97 3.71 1.41 2.10
CA GLY A 97 2.45 1.48 1.37
C GLY A 97 1.30 0.77 2.05
N ASN A 98 0.14 0.85 1.41
CA ASN A 98 -1.11 0.31 1.90
C ASN A 98 -1.54 -0.90 1.08
N ILE A 99 -2.25 -1.81 1.73
CA ILE A 99 -2.83 -3.01 1.15
C ILE A 99 -4.33 -3.00 1.40
N LYS A 100 -5.10 -3.27 0.35
CA LYS A 100 -6.55 -3.48 0.40
C LYS A 100 -6.94 -4.75 -0.32
N GLY A 101 -7.96 -5.43 0.18
CA GLY A 101 -8.39 -6.70 -0.39
C GLY A 101 -9.70 -7.21 0.19
N SER A 102 -9.97 -8.48 -0.09
CA SER A 102 -11.15 -9.19 0.36
C SER A 102 -10.79 -10.62 0.77
N TYR A 103 -11.52 -11.13 1.75
CA TYR A 103 -11.41 -12.49 2.24
C TYR A 103 -12.79 -13.12 2.31
N ALA A 104 -12.91 -14.34 1.77
CA ALA A 104 -14.19 -15.03 1.64
C ALA A 104 -14.74 -15.61 2.97
N GLY A 105 -13.95 -15.62 4.05
CA GLY A 105 -14.35 -16.21 5.34
C GLY A 105 -14.14 -17.72 5.42
N GLY A 106 -14.18 -18.27 6.64
CA GLY A 106 -14.29 -19.72 6.86
C GLY A 106 -13.12 -20.58 6.36
N GLY A 107 -11.91 -20.01 6.27
CA GLY A 107 -10.73 -20.66 5.68
C GLY A 107 -10.66 -20.55 4.15
N GLY A 108 -11.40 -19.61 3.58
CA GLY A 108 -11.48 -19.39 2.14
C GLY A 108 -10.29 -18.64 1.54
N THR A 109 -10.47 -18.22 0.29
CA THR A 109 -9.49 -17.45 -0.47
C THR A 109 -9.40 -16.01 0.06
N ILE A 110 -8.17 -15.51 0.18
CA ILE A 110 -7.84 -14.11 0.45
C ILE A 110 -7.17 -13.52 -0.78
N SER A 111 -7.52 -12.30 -1.16
CA SER A 111 -6.90 -11.62 -2.31
C SER A 111 -6.99 -10.11 -2.18
N GLY A 112 -6.06 -9.40 -2.82
CA GLY A 112 -6.08 -7.94 -2.82
C GLY A 112 -4.95 -7.33 -3.62
N THR A 113 -4.83 -6.02 -3.48
CA THR A 113 -3.84 -5.17 -4.13
C THR A 113 -3.14 -4.30 -3.10
N GLY A 114 -1.88 -4.00 -3.37
CA GLY A 114 -1.09 -3.06 -2.59
C GLY A 114 -0.56 -1.95 -3.48
N LYS A 115 -0.52 -0.73 -2.96
CA LYS A 115 0.20 0.39 -3.59
C LYS A 115 1.04 1.11 -2.55
N GLY A 116 2.17 1.63 -2.98
CA GLY A 116 3.09 2.36 -2.12
C GLY A 116 4.24 2.94 -2.91
N SER A 117 5.29 3.31 -2.19
CA SER A 117 6.53 3.78 -2.78
C SER A 117 7.74 3.14 -2.12
N CYS A 118 8.73 2.83 -2.95
CA CYS A 118 10.06 2.48 -2.53
C CYS A 118 10.96 3.73 -2.60
N ALA A 119 11.88 3.87 -1.66
CA ALA A 119 12.80 5.03 -1.61
C ALA A 119 12.09 6.40 -1.75
N PHE A 120 10.87 6.51 -1.22
CA PHE A 120 10.03 7.72 -1.17
C PHE A 120 9.49 8.27 -2.51
N VAL A 121 10.02 7.85 -3.66
CA VAL A 121 9.66 8.41 -4.97
C VAL A 121 9.37 7.39 -6.06
N ILE A 122 9.62 6.09 -5.78
CA ILE A 122 9.43 5.04 -6.77
C ILE A 122 8.06 4.41 -6.53
N PRO A 123 7.05 4.67 -7.39
CA PRO A 123 5.75 4.05 -7.23
C PRO A 123 5.89 2.53 -7.40
N ALA A 124 5.35 1.82 -6.43
CA ALA A 124 5.27 0.37 -6.38
C ALA A 124 3.80 -0.05 -6.29
N SER A 125 3.45 -1.07 -7.03
CA SER A 125 2.11 -1.67 -6.97
C SER A 125 2.23 -3.18 -6.97
N GLY A 126 1.28 -3.86 -6.35
CA GLY A 126 1.27 -5.30 -6.30
C GLY A 126 -0.12 -5.86 -6.14
N SER A 127 -0.23 -7.15 -6.37
CA SER A 127 -1.43 -7.94 -6.09
C SER A 127 -1.03 -9.19 -5.33
N PHE A 128 -1.92 -9.70 -4.51
CA PHE A 128 -1.68 -10.90 -3.74
C PHE A 128 -2.92 -11.79 -3.72
N SER A 129 -2.68 -13.08 -3.59
CA SER A 129 -3.74 -14.08 -3.43
C SER A 129 -3.24 -15.22 -2.56
N GLY A 130 -4.12 -15.82 -1.78
CA GLY A 130 -3.76 -16.89 -0.86
C GLY A 130 -4.99 -17.61 -0.31
N THR A 131 -4.77 -18.49 0.65
CA THR A 131 -5.84 -19.18 1.37
C THR A 131 -5.55 -19.14 2.86
N VAL A 132 -6.54 -18.75 3.65
CA VAL A 132 -6.39 -18.68 5.10
C VAL A 132 -6.53 -20.09 5.68
N ASN A 133 -5.48 -20.59 6.32
CA ASN A 133 -5.52 -21.85 7.06
C ASN A 133 -5.78 -21.57 8.53
N THR A 134 -7.06 -21.62 8.94
CA THR A 134 -7.49 -21.38 10.31
C THR A 134 -7.03 -22.46 11.29
N ALA A 135 -6.81 -23.70 10.82
CA ALA A 135 -6.35 -24.80 11.67
C ALA A 135 -4.89 -24.62 12.10
N ASN A 136 -4.04 -24.16 11.17
CA ASN A 136 -2.62 -23.94 11.42
C ASN A 136 -2.26 -22.46 11.69
N LYS A 137 -3.26 -21.57 11.74
CA LYS A 137 -3.11 -20.11 11.88
C LYS A 137 -2.07 -19.50 10.93
N THR A 138 -2.11 -19.94 9.69
CA THR A 138 -1.18 -19.52 8.64
C THR A 138 -1.93 -19.03 7.43
N VAL A 139 -1.37 -18.05 6.73
CA VAL A 139 -1.89 -17.53 5.48
C VAL A 139 -0.75 -17.57 4.46
N PRO A 140 -0.59 -18.68 3.73
CA PRO A 140 0.26 -18.71 2.55
C PRO A 140 -0.32 -17.78 1.49
N ILE A 141 0.46 -16.79 1.11
CA ILE A 141 0.13 -15.76 0.13
C ILE A 141 1.18 -15.81 -0.98
N HIS A 142 0.69 -15.86 -2.20
CA HIS A 142 1.46 -15.59 -3.40
C HIS A 142 1.24 -14.13 -3.80
N GLY A 143 2.32 -13.35 -3.85
CA GLY A 143 2.32 -11.94 -4.21
C GLY A 143 3.06 -11.70 -5.53
N LYS A 144 2.55 -10.75 -6.30
CA LYS A 144 3.21 -10.18 -7.48
C LYS A 144 3.33 -8.68 -7.29
N GLY A 145 4.53 -8.14 -7.44
CA GLY A 145 4.82 -6.72 -7.33
C GLY A 145 5.44 -6.19 -8.61
N SER A 146 5.27 -4.89 -8.85
CA SER A 146 5.88 -4.16 -9.95
C SER A 146 6.36 -2.80 -9.45
N ALA A 147 7.60 -2.46 -9.77
CA ALA A 147 8.20 -1.15 -9.48
C ALA A 147 9.04 -0.70 -10.69
N LEU A 148 8.81 0.51 -11.21
CA LEU A 148 9.46 1.04 -12.43
C LEU A 148 9.36 0.12 -13.66
N GLY A 149 8.29 -0.67 -13.78
CA GLY A 149 8.11 -1.63 -14.88
C GLY A 149 8.97 -2.89 -14.75
N ILE A 150 9.56 -3.13 -13.57
CA ILE A 150 10.20 -4.40 -13.21
C ILE A 150 9.20 -5.19 -12.37
N ASP A 151 8.80 -6.33 -12.87
CA ASP A 151 7.89 -7.25 -12.20
C ASP A 151 8.66 -8.29 -11.38
N GLY A 152 8.12 -8.64 -10.22
CA GLY A 152 8.65 -9.68 -9.34
C GLY A 152 7.51 -10.47 -8.71
N GLU A 153 7.75 -11.74 -8.42
CA GLU A 153 6.78 -12.63 -7.77
C GLU A 153 7.45 -13.29 -6.56
N GLY A 154 6.67 -13.58 -5.52
CA GLY A 154 7.18 -14.20 -4.31
C GLY A 154 6.08 -14.81 -3.46
N ASP A 155 6.45 -15.82 -2.69
CA ASP A 155 5.58 -16.48 -1.74
C ASP A 155 5.95 -16.05 -0.32
N LEU A 156 4.93 -15.74 0.49
CA LEU A 156 5.07 -15.37 1.89
C LEU A 156 4.04 -16.15 2.70
N THR A 157 4.45 -16.76 3.80
CA THR A 157 3.49 -17.30 4.76
C THR A 157 3.37 -16.33 5.93
N LEU A 158 2.20 -15.72 6.08
CA LEU A 158 1.88 -14.91 7.24
C LEU A 158 1.36 -15.79 8.38
N THR A 159 1.58 -15.37 9.62
CA THR A 159 1.12 -16.06 10.83
C THR A 159 0.31 -15.12 11.72
N TYR A 160 -0.72 -15.64 12.38
CA TYR A 160 -1.58 -14.90 13.32
C TYR A 160 -2.02 -15.76 14.52
#